data_AF-A0A5J5T8P7-F1
#
_entry.id   AF-A0A5J5T8P7-F1
#
_cell.length_a   1.000
_cell.length_b   1.000
_cell.length_c   1.000
_cell.angle_alpha   90.00
_cell.angle_beta   90.00
_cell.angle_gamma   90.00
#
_symmetry.space_group_name_H-M   'P 1'
#
loop_
_entity.id
_entity.type
_entity.pdbx_description
1 polymer ?
#
loop_
_entity_poly.entity_id
_entity_poly.type
_entity_poly.pdbx_seq_one_letter_code
_entity_poly.pdbx_strand_id
1 'polypeptide(L)'
;MAAIIGISYEYKAVNLSKGEQFTPEFEKLNPLHFVPVLDDGDVVVSDSYAILLYLEEKYPQIALLPADPQLKALNLQVASIVTSSIQPLHMLSNLKYLVQKVGPQESLLFAQTNVEKGFNALEKLLKDINGKYASGDEVYMADVFMAPQIAVAMQRFKIDMIN
;
A
#
# COMPACT_ATOMS: atom_id res chain seq x y z
N MET A 1 0.79 9.70 -3.52
CA MET A 1 2.22 10.05 -3.44
C MET A 1 2.49 11.34 -4.19
N ALA A 2 2.46 11.37 -5.52
CA ALA A 2 2.70 12.60 -6.32
C ALA A 2 1.89 13.83 -5.86
N ALA A 3 0.57 13.68 -5.67
CA ALA A 3 -0.27 14.75 -5.15
C ALA A 3 0.09 15.20 -3.71
N ILE A 4 0.56 14.27 -2.86
CA ILE A 4 0.95 14.57 -1.47
C ILE A 4 2.21 15.44 -1.46
N ILE A 5 3.18 15.10 -2.31
CA ILE A 5 4.43 15.86 -2.45
C ILE A 5 4.33 17.02 -3.45
N GLY A 6 3.12 17.37 -3.90
CA GLY A 6 2.87 18.55 -4.73
C GLY A 6 3.50 18.53 -6.12
N ILE A 7 3.90 17.37 -6.67
CA ILE A 7 4.44 17.28 -8.02
C ILE A 7 3.32 17.11 -9.05
N SER A 8 3.49 17.71 -10.24
CA SER A 8 2.58 17.49 -11.37
C SER A 8 2.76 16.10 -11.94
N TYR A 9 1.65 15.48 -12.35
CA TYR A 9 1.66 14.15 -12.96
C TYR A 9 0.51 14.00 -13.95
N GLU A 10 0.71 13.16 -14.96
CA GLU A 10 -0.36 12.70 -15.83
C GLU A 10 -0.98 11.43 -15.24
N TYR A 11 -2.28 11.44 -14.99
CA TYR A 11 -2.98 10.23 -14.53
C TYR A 11 -3.43 9.40 -15.73
N LYS A 12 -2.87 8.21 -15.88
CA LYS A 12 -3.32 7.20 -16.85
C LYS A 12 -4.12 6.12 -16.13
N ALA A 13 -5.42 6.08 -16.39
CA ALA A 13 -6.32 5.09 -15.81
C ALA A 13 -6.04 3.70 -16.41
N VAL A 14 -6.06 2.67 -15.56
CA VAL A 14 -6.00 1.25 -15.96
C VAL A 14 -7.24 0.55 -15.41
N ASN A 15 -8.11 0.07 -16.30
CA ASN A 15 -9.36 -0.57 -15.92
C ASN A 15 -9.13 -2.05 -15.53
N LEU A 16 -8.98 -2.29 -14.23
CA LEU A 16 -8.74 -3.63 -13.68
C LEU A 16 -9.90 -4.60 -13.92
N SER A 17 -11.13 -4.11 -14.05
CA SER A 17 -12.31 -4.92 -14.33
C SER A 17 -12.35 -5.42 -15.78
N LYS A 18 -11.76 -4.66 -16.70
CA LYS A 18 -11.57 -5.06 -18.10
C LYS A 18 -10.27 -5.84 -18.35
N GLY A 19 -9.40 -5.94 -17.35
CA GLY A 19 -8.12 -6.64 -17.46
C GLY A 19 -7.07 -5.86 -18.24
N GLU A 20 -7.15 -4.52 -18.32
CA GLU A 20 -6.22 -3.69 -19.08
C GLU A 20 -4.75 -3.82 -18.59
N GLN A 21 -4.53 -4.27 -17.36
CA GLN A 21 -3.21 -4.58 -16.82
C GLN A 21 -2.54 -5.82 -17.45
N PHE A 22 -3.29 -6.64 -18.19
CA PHE A 22 -2.78 -7.85 -18.86
C PHE A 22 -2.48 -7.63 -20.35
N THR A 23 -2.48 -6.39 -20.83
CA THR A 23 -2.11 -6.08 -22.21
C THR A 23 -0.59 -6.18 -22.40
N PRO A 24 -0.11 -6.52 -23.62
CA PRO A 24 1.31 -6.50 -23.93
C PRO A 24 1.97 -5.14 -23.71
N GLU A 25 1.20 -4.05 -23.84
CA GLU A 25 1.68 -2.69 -23.58
C GLU A 25 1.92 -2.46 -22.09
N PHE A 26 1.01 -2.92 -21.22
CA PHE A 26 1.19 -2.79 -19.76
C PHE A 26 2.26 -3.75 -19.23
N GLU A 27 2.41 -4.94 -19.81
CA GLU A 27 3.44 -5.91 -19.42
C GLU A 27 4.86 -5.34 -19.56
N LYS A 28 5.10 -4.48 -20.56
CA LYS A 28 6.37 -3.75 -20.72
C LYS A 28 6.67 -2.79 -19.58
N LEU A 29 5.63 -2.30 -18.90
CA LEU A 29 5.75 -1.38 -17.76
C LEU A 29 5.91 -2.15 -16.45
N ASN A 30 5.13 -3.22 -16.27
CA ASN A 30 5.20 -4.08 -15.11
C ASN A 30 4.81 -5.52 -15.47
N PRO A 31 5.77 -6.47 -15.53
CA PRO A 31 5.50 -7.86 -15.86
C PRO A 31 4.70 -8.61 -14.77
N LEU A 32 4.56 -8.04 -13.57
CA LEU A 32 3.64 -8.57 -12.54
C LEU A 32 2.19 -8.17 -12.77
N HIS A 33 1.90 -7.31 -13.77
CA HIS A 33 0.55 -6.85 -14.10
C HIS A 33 -0.18 -6.17 -12.93
N PHE A 34 0.55 -5.45 -12.08
CA PHE A 34 -0.01 -4.69 -10.97
C PHE A 34 0.13 -3.19 -11.17
N VAL A 35 -0.85 -2.45 -10.63
CA VAL A 35 -0.80 -0.99 -10.47
C VAL A 35 -0.46 -0.66 -9.01
N PRO A 36 0.17 0.50 -8.74
CA PRO A 36 0.60 1.54 -9.68
C PRO A 36 1.92 1.23 -10.39
N VAL A 37 2.16 1.96 -11.49
CA VAL A 37 3.48 2.13 -12.13
C VAL A 37 3.71 3.63 -12.29
N LEU A 38 4.93 4.08 -12.00
CA LEU A 38 5.41 5.42 -12.30
C LEU A 38 6.28 5.35 -13.57
N ASP A 39 5.88 6.11 -14.59
CA ASP A 39 6.71 6.41 -15.76
C ASP A 39 7.25 7.83 -15.57
N ASP A 40 8.58 7.94 -15.39
CA ASP A 40 9.30 9.20 -15.19
C ASP A 40 10.29 9.44 -16.35
N GLY A 41 9.86 9.09 -17.57
CA GLY A 41 10.62 9.28 -18.80
C GLY A 41 11.70 8.21 -18.98
N ASP A 42 12.90 8.49 -18.48
CA ASP A 42 14.06 7.58 -18.63
C ASP A 42 13.97 6.37 -17.70
N VAL A 43 13.12 6.43 -16.68
CA VAL A 43 12.96 5.40 -15.66
C VAL A 43 11.49 5.05 -15.50
N VAL A 44 11.20 3.76 -15.51
CA VAL A 44 9.90 3.20 -15.12
C VAL A 44 10.07 2.45 -13.80
N VAL A 45 9.29 2.83 -12.80
CA VAL A 45 9.29 2.21 -11.46
C VAL A 45 7.92 1.63 -11.18
N SER A 46 7.82 0.30 -11.07
CA SER A 46 6.65 -0.39 -10.52
C SER A 46 6.84 -0.66 -9.03
N ASP A 47 5.77 -1.05 -8.34
CA ASP A 47 5.71 -1.27 -6.88
C ASP A 47 5.61 0.04 -6.09
N SER A 48 4.53 0.19 -5.32
CA SER A 48 4.25 1.43 -4.59
C SER A 48 5.30 1.76 -3.53
N TYR A 49 5.91 0.76 -2.90
CA TYR A 49 6.98 0.95 -1.92
C TYR A 49 8.23 1.50 -2.59
N ALA A 50 8.64 0.90 -3.70
CA ALA A 50 9.78 1.36 -4.49
C ALA A 50 9.54 2.76 -5.09
N ILE A 51 8.34 3.02 -5.61
CA ILE A 51 7.95 4.34 -6.14
C ILE A 51 8.09 5.41 -5.06
N LEU A 52 7.62 5.17 -3.82
CA LEU A 52 7.74 6.17 -2.77
C LEU A 52 9.21 6.48 -2.45
N LEU A 53 10.05 5.46 -2.29
CA LEU A 53 11.47 5.66 -2.01
C LEU A 53 12.20 6.38 -3.15
N TYR A 54 11.85 6.09 -4.41
CA TYR A 54 12.37 6.83 -5.55
C TYR A 54 11.99 8.31 -5.51
N LEU A 55 10.73 8.62 -5.19
CA LEU A 55 10.26 10.00 -5.07
C LEU A 55 10.89 10.73 -3.88
N GLU A 56 11.14 10.04 -2.76
CA GLU A 56 11.84 10.59 -1.59
C GLU A 56 13.23 11.10 -1.96
N GLU A 57 14.00 10.29 -2.70
CA GLU A 57 15.35 10.65 -3.15
C GLU A 57 15.32 11.74 -4.23
N LYS A 58 14.33 11.69 -5.13
CA LYS A 58 14.23 12.65 -6.25
C LYS A 58 13.73 14.04 -5.82
N TYR A 59 12.88 14.11 -4.79
CA TYR A 59 12.25 15.36 -4.34
C TYR A 59 12.43 15.58 -2.83
N PRO A 60 13.67 15.77 -2.34
CA PRO A 60 13.98 15.82 -0.90
C PRO A 60 13.36 17.01 -0.15
N GLN A 61 12.84 18.01 -0.86
CA GLN A 61 12.22 19.20 -0.27
C GLN A 61 10.85 18.91 0.40
N ILE A 62 10.18 17.82 0.03
CA ILE A 62 8.92 17.38 0.64
C ILE A 62 9.06 15.91 1.01
N ALA A 63 9.65 15.68 2.19
CA ALA A 63 9.98 14.34 2.67
C ALA A 63 8.73 13.60 3.19
N LEU A 64 8.54 12.37 2.71
CA LEU A 64 7.59 11.41 3.27
C LEU A 64 8.28 10.42 4.21
N LEU A 65 9.58 10.60 4.47
CA LEU A 65 10.26 9.93 5.57
C LEU A 65 10.86 10.95 6.54
N PRO A 66 10.79 10.69 7.85
CA PRO A 66 11.39 11.57 8.84
C PRO A 66 12.92 11.53 8.75
N ALA A 67 13.57 12.63 9.13
CA ALA A 67 15.04 12.71 9.18
C ALA A 67 15.64 11.83 10.29
N ASP A 68 14.94 11.70 11.42
CA ASP A 68 15.38 10.86 12.54
C ASP A 68 15.46 9.37 12.11
N PRO A 69 16.60 8.71 12.29
CA PRO A 69 16.77 7.32 11.86
C PRO A 69 15.82 6.32 12.50
N GLN A 70 15.45 6.51 13.78
CA GLN A 70 14.58 5.58 14.49
C GLN A 70 13.13 5.71 14.00
N LEU A 71 12.65 6.95 13.85
CA LEU A 71 11.33 7.23 13.31
C LEU A 71 11.23 6.84 11.83
N LYS A 72 12.33 6.96 11.08
CA LYS A 72 12.42 6.49 9.68
C LYS A 72 12.29 4.97 9.62
N ALA A 73 13.02 4.26 10.48
CA ALA A 73 12.92 2.81 10.59
C ALA A 73 11.50 2.34 10.97
N LEU A 74 10.80 3.08 11.84
CA LEU A 74 9.41 2.81 12.17
C LEU A 74 8.49 2.94 10.95
N ASN A 75 8.61 4.04 10.20
CA ASN A 75 7.82 4.29 8.99
C ASN A 75 8.02 3.22 7.91
N LEU A 76 9.28 2.83 7.67
CA LEU A 76 9.61 1.75 6.74
C LEU A 76 9.03 0.41 7.20
N GLN A 77 9.09 0.09 8.50
CA GLN A 77 8.49 -1.12 9.05
C GLN A 77 6.98 -1.17 8.87
N VAL A 78 6.28 -0.07 9.18
CA VAL A 78 4.82 0.02 9.00
C VAL A 78 4.43 -0.21 7.54
N ALA A 79 5.06 0.51 6.61
CA ALA A 79 4.77 0.34 5.20
C ALA A 79 5.12 -1.07 4.68
N SER A 80 6.25 -1.64 5.13
CA SER A 80 6.63 -3.01 4.81
C SER A 80 5.62 -4.04 5.32
N ILE A 81 5.10 -3.89 6.54
CA ILE A 81 4.05 -4.78 7.07
C ILE A 81 2.80 -4.69 6.18
N VAL A 82 2.37 -3.48 5.81
CA VAL A 82 1.24 -3.29 4.90
C VAL A 82 1.47 -3.98 3.56
N THR A 83 2.61 -3.74 2.90
CA THR A 83 2.86 -4.20 1.53
C THR A 83 3.25 -5.66 1.42
N SER A 84 3.86 -6.25 2.46
CA SER A 84 4.35 -7.64 2.43
C SER A 84 3.44 -8.62 3.17
N SER A 85 2.79 -8.17 4.24
CA SER A 85 2.13 -9.04 5.22
C SER A 85 0.62 -8.83 5.30
N ILE A 86 0.09 -7.76 4.71
CA ILE A 86 -1.35 -7.49 4.66
C ILE A 86 -1.86 -7.53 3.22
N GLN A 87 -1.41 -6.58 2.39
CA GLN A 87 -1.92 -6.38 1.04
C GLN A 87 -1.92 -7.65 0.18
N PRO A 88 -0.82 -8.42 0.08
CA PRO A 88 -0.75 -9.57 -0.82
C PRO A 88 -1.79 -10.64 -0.50
N LEU A 89 -2.17 -10.77 0.76
CA LEU A 89 -3.06 -11.82 1.26
C LEU A 89 -4.53 -11.57 0.92
N HIS A 90 -4.86 -10.36 0.47
CA HIS A 90 -6.23 -9.99 0.10
C HIS A 90 -6.37 -9.46 -1.34
N MET A 91 -5.29 -9.56 -2.14
CA MET A 91 -5.33 -9.21 -3.56
C MET A 91 -6.37 -10.03 -4.32
N LEU A 92 -7.02 -9.38 -5.30
CA LEU A 92 -8.16 -9.97 -6.02
C LEU A 92 -7.82 -11.28 -6.74
N SER A 93 -6.63 -11.40 -7.33
CA SER A 93 -6.16 -12.64 -7.97
C SER A 93 -6.09 -13.79 -6.96
N ASN A 94 -5.48 -13.54 -5.79
CA ASN A 94 -5.32 -14.52 -4.72
C ASN A 94 -6.68 -14.93 -4.12
N LEU A 95 -7.57 -13.97 -3.87
CA LEU A 95 -8.91 -14.30 -3.37
C LEU A 95 -9.73 -15.07 -4.40
N LYS A 96 -9.68 -14.71 -5.69
CA LYS A 96 -10.35 -15.49 -6.75
C LYS A 96 -9.88 -16.94 -6.78
N TYR A 97 -8.56 -17.15 -6.66
CA TYR A 97 -8.00 -18.49 -6.57
C TYR A 97 -8.50 -19.24 -5.33
N LEU A 98 -8.52 -18.60 -4.16
CA LEU A 98 -9.02 -19.20 -2.93
C LEU A 98 -10.52 -19.55 -3.02
N VAL A 99 -11.35 -18.65 -3.56
CA VAL A 99 -12.79 -18.93 -3.78
C VAL A 99 -12.98 -20.21 -4.61
N GLN A 100 -12.16 -20.43 -5.64
CA GLN A 100 -12.23 -21.64 -6.47
C GLN A 100 -11.80 -22.91 -5.73
N LYS A 101 -10.94 -22.81 -4.71
CA LYS A 101 -10.36 -23.96 -4.00
C LYS A 101 -11.10 -24.31 -2.72
N VAL A 102 -11.51 -23.31 -1.95
CA VAL A 102 -12.08 -23.49 -0.61
C VAL A 102 -13.46 -22.85 -0.45
N GLY A 103 -13.95 -22.12 -1.45
CA GLY A 103 -15.25 -21.45 -1.38
C GLY A 103 -15.15 -19.99 -0.89
N PRO A 104 -16.25 -19.22 -1.07
CA PRO A 104 -16.25 -17.79 -0.78
C PRO A 104 -16.17 -17.45 0.71
N GLN A 105 -16.72 -18.29 1.60
CA GLN A 105 -16.71 -18.03 3.04
C GLN A 105 -15.30 -18.19 3.61
N GLU A 106 -14.62 -19.28 3.30
CA GLU A 106 -13.26 -19.59 3.71
C GLU A 106 -12.26 -18.60 3.12
N SER A 107 -12.44 -18.19 1.85
CA SER A 107 -11.62 -17.14 1.25
C SER A 107 -11.80 -15.78 1.95
N LEU A 108 -13.01 -15.43 2.40
CA LEU A 108 -13.27 -14.20 3.12
C LEU A 108 -12.63 -14.25 4.52
N LEU A 109 -12.82 -15.36 5.25
CA LEU A 109 -12.23 -15.57 6.56
C LEU A 109 -10.70 -15.49 6.49
N PHE A 110 -10.08 -16.12 5.48
CA PHE A 110 -8.64 -16.01 5.24
C PHE A 110 -8.19 -14.56 5.10
N ALA A 111 -8.90 -13.75 4.31
CA ALA A 111 -8.56 -12.34 4.14
C ALA A 111 -8.70 -11.57 5.45
N GLN A 112 -9.83 -11.74 6.16
CA GLN A 112 -10.11 -11.05 7.42
C GLN A 112 -9.06 -11.37 8.48
N THR A 113 -8.79 -12.66 8.74
CA THR A 113 -7.80 -13.09 9.74
C THR A 113 -6.41 -12.52 9.46
N ASN A 114 -5.98 -12.47 8.20
CA ASN A 114 -4.66 -11.94 7.87
C ASN A 114 -4.59 -10.41 7.95
N VAL A 115 -5.67 -9.71 7.58
CA VAL A 115 -5.76 -8.25 7.74
C VAL A 115 -5.76 -7.88 9.22
N GLU A 116 -6.57 -8.54 10.06
CA GLU A 116 -6.61 -8.33 11.50
C GLU A 116 -5.25 -8.63 12.16
N LYS A 117 -4.62 -9.76 11.79
CA LYS A 117 -3.27 -10.09 12.28
C LYS A 117 -2.26 -8.97 11.98
N GLY A 118 -2.29 -8.43 10.78
CA GLY A 118 -1.42 -7.33 10.38
C GLY A 118 -1.70 -6.04 11.14
N PHE A 119 -2.97 -5.65 11.27
CA PHE A 119 -3.34 -4.45 12.05
C PHE A 119 -3.02 -4.59 13.53
N ASN A 120 -3.22 -5.76 14.14
CA ASN A 120 -2.80 -6.03 15.52
C ASN A 120 -1.27 -5.87 15.71
N ALA A 121 -0.47 -6.19 14.69
CA ALA A 121 0.98 -5.96 14.73
C ALA A 121 1.31 -4.47 14.61
N LEU A 122 0.63 -3.75 13.70
CA LEU A 122 0.79 -2.30 13.53
C LEU A 122 0.38 -1.53 14.81
N GLU A 123 -0.73 -1.89 15.43
CA GLU A 123 -1.20 -1.27 16.67
C GLU A 123 -0.17 -1.43 17.79
N LYS A 124 0.37 -2.63 18.00
CA LYS A 124 1.44 -2.87 18.99
C LYS A 124 2.71 -2.10 18.69
N LEU A 125 3.05 -1.95 17.40
CA LEU A 125 4.23 -1.22 16.95
C LEU A 125 4.09 0.28 17.17
N LEU A 126 2.86 0.81 17.06
CA LEU A 126 2.56 2.24 17.14
C LEU A 126 2.05 2.69 18.52
N LYS A 127 1.82 1.77 19.46
CA LYS A 127 1.16 2.03 20.76
C LYS A 127 1.75 3.18 21.59
N ASP A 128 3.06 3.42 21.48
CA ASP A 128 3.78 4.42 22.28
C ASP A 128 3.99 5.74 21.51
N ILE A 129 3.51 5.80 20.26
CA ILE A 129 3.57 7.00 19.44
C ILE A 129 2.35 7.87 19.73
N ASN A 130 2.63 9.14 20.03
CA ASN A 130 1.60 10.16 20.24
C ASN A 130 1.63 11.14 19.07
N GLY A 131 0.46 11.55 18.59
CA GLY A 131 0.35 12.55 17.55
C GLY A 131 -0.96 12.46 16.77
N LYS A 132 -1.12 13.36 15.80
CA LYS A 132 -2.28 13.41 14.91
C LYS A 132 -2.31 12.29 13.85
N TYR A 133 -1.14 11.79 13.45
CA TYR A 133 -0.91 10.84 12.38
C TYR A 133 -0.20 9.58 12.90
N ALA A 134 -0.03 8.57 12.05
CA ALA A 134 0.42 7.24 12.44
C ALA A 134 1.77 7.23 13.15
N SER A 135 2.67 8.17 12.81
CA SER A 135 4.01 8.24 13.38
C SER A 135 4.36 9.58 14.05
N GLY A 136 3.37 10.42 14.37
CA GLY A 136 3.57 11.74 14.99
C GLY A 136 2.61 12.80 14.47
N ASP A 137 3.06 14.05 14.37
CA ASP A 137 2.22 15.19 13.95
C ASP A 137 2.35 15.58 12.46
N GLU A 138 3.23 14.89 11.74
CA GLU A 138 3.48 15.05 10.30
C GLU A 138 3.00 13.80 9.55
N VAL A 139 2.61 13.96 8.28
CA VAL A 139 2.23 12.83 7.40
C VAL A 139 3.50 12.20 6.83
N TYR A 140 3.70 10.91 7.10
CA TYR A 140 4.83 10.15 6.56
C TYR A 140 4.40 8.87 5.85
N MET A 141 5.37 8.08 5.40
CA MET A 141 5.19 6.83 4.68
C MET A 141 4.24 5.87 5.42
N ALA A 142 4.26 5.82 6.76
CA ALA A 142 3.30 5.04 7.53
C ALA A 142 1.85 5.38 7.17
N ASP A 143 1.49 6.66 7.17
CA ASP A 143 0.16 7.14 6.83
C ASP A 143 -0.22 6.85 5.37
N VAL A 144 0.73 7.07 4.46
CA VAL A 144 0.52 6.87 3.01
C VAL A 144 0.14 5.43 2.69
N PHE A 145 0.69 4.45 3.41
CA PHE A 145 0.39 3.03 3.22
C PHE A 145 -0.78 2.55 4.10
N MET A 146 -0.91 3.05 5.34
CA MET A 146 -1.98 2.62 6.23
C MET A 146 -3.35 3.15 5.81
N ALA A 147 -3.46 4.41 5.41
CA ALA A 147 -4.76 5.03 5.06
C ALA A 147 -5.56 4.23 4.01
N PRO A 148 -5.00 3.84 2.85
CA PRO A 148 -5.74 3.00 1.89
C PRO A 148 -6.03 1.60 2.44
N GLN A 149 -5.14 1.04 3.27
CA GLN A 149 -5.33 -0.29 3.85
C GLN A 149 -6.45 -0.31 4.90
N ILE A 150 -6.62 0.76 5.69
CA ILE A 150 -7.75 0.95 6.62
C ILE A 150 -9.06 1.03 5.82
N ALA A 151 -9.08 1.83 4.75
CA ALA A 151 -10.25 1.93 3.88
C ALA A 151 -10.63 0.56 3.28
N VAL A 152 -9.66 -0.22 2.82
CA VAL A 152 -9.90 -1.58 2.32
C VAL A 152 -10.47 -2.49 3.42
N ALA A 153 -9.90 -2.48 4.63
CA ALA A 153 -10.38 -3.28 5.74
C ALA A 153 -11.86 -2.99 6.07
N MET A 154 -12.22 -1.73 6.20
CA MET A 154 -13.60 -1.30 6.51
C MET A 154 -14.57 -1.55 5.35
N GLN A 155 -14.20 -1.13 4.13
CA GLN A 155 -15.14 -1.11 3.00
C GLN A 155 -15.32 -2.49 2.38
N ARG A 156 -14.24 -3.25 2.22
CA ARG A 156 -14.23 -4.54 1.52
C ARG A 156 -14.41 -5.72 2.47
N PHE A 157 -13.78 -5.68 3.64
CA PHE A 157 -13.77 -6.80 4.59
C PHE A 157 -14.63 -6.60 5.82
N LYS A 158 -15.26 -5.42 5.96
CA LYS A 158 -16.17 -5.09 7.07
C LYS A 158 -15.52 -5.30 8.45
N ILE A 159 -14.21 -5.09 8.54
CA ILE A 159 -13.47 -5.14 9.80
C ILE A 159 -13.68 -3.80 10.52
N ASP A 160 -13.99 -3.87 11.81
CA ASP A 160 -14.09 -2.69 12.66
C ASP A 160 -12.69 -2.19 13.04
N MET A 161 -12.45 -0.90 12.79
CA MET A 161 -11.15 -0.24 12.97
C MET A 161 -11.22 0.86 14.03
N ILE A 162 -12.34 0.97 14.77
CA ILE A 162 -12.62 2.08 15.70
C ILE A 162 -12.62 1.62 17.17
N ASN A 163 -12.58 0.30 17.43
CA ASN A 163 -12.56 -0.26 18.78
C ASN A 163 -11.17 -0.28 19.40
#